data_AF-A0A2N2S7G5-F1
#
_entry.id   AF-A0A2N2S7G5-F1
#
_cell.length_a   1.000
_cell.length_b   1.000
_cell.length_c   1.000
_cell.angle_alpha   90.00
_cell.angle_beta   90.00
_cell.angle_gamma   90.00
#
_symmetry.space_group_name_H-M   'P 1'
#
loop_
_entity.id
_entity.type
_entity.pdbx_description
1 polymer ?
#
loop_
_entity_poly.entity_id
_entity_poly.type
_entity_poly.pdbx_seq_one_letter_code
_entity_poly.pdbx_strand_id
1 'polypeptide(L)' 'MGSFSIWHWLIVLLIVVLIFGTKKLKNIGGDVGGAVNEFKKAMKDEQVTDAAEKTGTTIEGEVTSKTKQ' A
#
# COMPACT_ATOMS: atom_id res chain seq x y z
N MET A 1 -18.69 17.79 21.77
CA MET A 1 -18.23 18.20 20.42
C MET A 1 -17.97 16.94 19.59
N GLY A 2 -19.04 16.24 19.20
CA GLY A 2 -18.99 14.99 18.42
C GLY A 2 -19.44 15.20 16.97
N SER A 3 -19.12 16.37 16.42
CA SER A 3 -19.75 16.98 15.25
C SER A 3 -19.47 16.28 13.92
N PHE A 4 -18.63 15.25 13.90
CA PHE A 4 -18.25 14.53 12.68
C PHE A 4 -18.28 13.02 12.91
N SER A 5 -19.42 12.53 13.42
CA SER A 5 -19.73 11.10 13.49
C SER A 5 -19.49 10.45 12.12
N ILE A 6 -18.90 9.24 12.11
CA ILE A 6 -18.67 8.42 10.91
C ILE A 6 -19.92 8.38 9.99
N TRP A 7 -21.11 8.45 10.58
CA TRP A 7 -22.39 8.51 9.88
C TRP A 7 -22.53 9.71 8.92
N HIS A 8 -22.00 10.88 9.26
CA HIS A 8 -22.02 12.05 8.37
C HIS A 8 -21.20 11.78 7.10
N TRP A 9 -20.00 11.23 7.25
CA TRP A 9 -19.12 10.90 6.13
C TRP A 9 -19.73 9.86 5.18
N LEU A 10 -20.48 8.88 5.71
CA LEU A 10 -21.21 7.92 4.87
C LEU A 10 -22.28 8.61 4.01
N ILE A 11 -23.06 9.52 4.59
CA ILE A 11 -24.09 10.28 3.86
C ILE A 11 -23.45 11.18 2.79
N VAL A 12 -22.36 11.88 3.12
CA VAL A 12 -21.68 12.76 2.18
C VAL A 12 -21.10 11.97 1.01
N LEU A 13 -20.46 10.83 1.27
CA LEU A 13 -19.90 9.97 0.23
C LEU A 13 -21.00 9.49 -0.73
N LEU A 14 -22.17 9.11 -0.20
CA LEU A 14 -23.30 8.69 -1.01
C LEU A 14 -23.77 9.80 -1.96
N ILE A 15 -23.90 11.03 -1.46
CA ILE A 15 -24.29 12.20 -2.28
C ILE A 15 -23.24 12.49 -3.36
N VAL A 16 -21.95 12.44 -3.03
CA VAL A 16 -20.87 12.65 -4.00
C VAL A 16 -20.94 11.62 -5.12
N VAL A 17 -21.20 10.35 -4.79
CA VAL A 17 -21.35 9.29 -5.80
C VAL A 17 -22.57 9.51 -6.69
N LEU A 18 -23.68 10.00 -6.15
CA LEU A 18 -24.88 10.33 -6.94
C LEU A 18 -24.66 11.51 -7.89
N ILE A 19 -23.95 12.56 -7.45
CA ILE A 19 -23.68 13.75 -8.28
C ILE A 19 -22.70 13.43 -9.40
N PHE A 20 -21.60 12.75 -9.10
CA PHE A 20 -20.59 12.41 -10.11
C PHE A 20 -21.00 11.20 -10.96
N GLY A 21 -21.92 10.37 -10.45
CA GLY A 21 -22.32 9.10 -11.03
C GLY A 21 -21.25 8.02 -10.92
N THR A 22 -21.67 6.76 -10.89
CA THR A 22 -20.76 5.60 -10.78
C THR A 22 -19.82 5.45 -11.98
N LYS A 23 -20.20 5.99 -13.15
CA LYS A 23 -19.42 5.86 -14.39
C LYS A 23 -18.14 6.71 -14.38
N LYS A 24 -18.20 7.95 -13.87
CA LYS A 24 -17.01 8.81 -13.73
C LYS A 24 -16.13 8.37 -12.56
N LEU A 25 -16.74 8.01 -11.43
CA LEU A 25 -16.01 7.44 -10.29
C LEU A 25 -15.29 6.14 -10.64
N LYS A 26 -15.88 5.27 -11.47
CA LYS A 26 -15.22 4.02 -11.87
C LYS A 26 -14.03 4.26 -12.82
N ASN A 27 -14.16 5.22 -13.73
CA ASN A 27 -13.10 5.52 -14.70
C ASN A 27 -11.89 6.13 -13.97
N ILE A 28 -12.09 7.18 -13.18
CA ILE A 28 -11.02 7.85 -12.42
C ILE A 28 -10.56 7.00 -11.22
N GLY A 29 -11.49 6.33 -10.55
CA GLY A 29 -11.19 5.46 -9.40
C GLY A 29 -10.47 4.18 -9.80
N GLY A 30 -10.58 3.72 -11.06
CA GLY A 30 -9.77 2.64 -11.58
C GLY A 30 -8.30 3.04 -11.70
N ASP A 31 -8.04 4.20 -12.31
CA ASP A 31 -6.68 4.70 -12.53
C ASP A 31 -5.98 5.05 -11.21
N VAL A 32 -6.67 5.78 -10.33
CA VAL A 32 -6.14 6.16 -9.01
C VAL A 32 -6.12 4.96 -8.06
N GLY A 33 -7.15 4.12 -8.10
CA GLY A 33 -7.24 2.92 -7.26
C GLY A 33 -6.19 1.87 -7.60
N GLY A 34 -5.82 1.73 -8.88
CA GLY A 34 -4.72 0.88 -9.31
C GLY A 34 -3.39 1.29 -8.67
N ALA A 35 -3.01 2.55 -8.80
CA ALA A 35 -1.77 3.08 -8.24
C ALA A 35 -1.71 2.95 -6.71
N VAL A 36 -2.82 3.25 -6.01
CA VAL A 36 -2.90 3.09 -4.56
C VAL A 36 -2.91 1.62 -4.13
N ASN A 37 -3.48 0.71 -4.94
CA ASN A 37 -3.47 -0.72 -4.65
C ASN A 37 -2.06 -1.32 -4.79
N GLU A 38 -1.28 -0.90 -5.78
CA GLU A 38 0.14 -1.30 -5.90
C GLU A 38 0.97 -0.76 -4.73
N PHE A 39 0.75 0.49 -4.32
CA PHE A 39 1.39 1.05 -3.12
C PHE A 39 1.03 0.25 -1.86
N LYS A 40 -0.25 -0.08 -1.66
CA LYS A 40 -0.70 -0.91 -0.53
C LYS A 40 -0.14 -2.33 -0.58
N LYS A 41 0.06 -2.88 -1.77
CA LYS A 41 0.66 -4.22 -1.96
C LYS A 41 2.14 -4.19 -1.61
N ALA A 42 2.89 -3.20 -2.10
CA ALA A 42 4.30 -3.00 -1.77
C ALA A 42 4.51 -2.78 -0.27
N MET A 43 3.69 -1.95 0.37
CA MET A 43 3.74 -1.70 1.82
C MET A 43 3.40 -2.93 2.67
N LYS A 44 2.54 -3.84 2.16
CA LYS A 44 2.26 -5.11 2.82
C LYS A 44 3.38 -6.13 2.59
N ASP A 45 3.98 -6.13 1.41
CA ASP A 45 5.15 -6.96 1.10
C ASP A 45 6.32 -6.55 1.99
N GLU A 46 6.57 -5.24 2.15
CA GLU A 46 7.59 -4.68 3.03
C GLU A 46 7.34 -5.03 4.51
N GLN A 47 6.09 -4.96 4.99
CA GLN A 47 5.75 -5.42 6.34
C GLN A 47 5.87 -6.95 6.53
N VAL A 48 5.68 -7.74 5.48
CA VAL A 48 5.88 -9.20 5.53
C VAL A 48 7.37 -9.54 5.44
N THR A 49 8.17 -8.76 4.71
CA THR A 49 9.63 -8.89 4.71
C THR A 49 10.24 -8.43 6.02
N ASP A 50 9.76 -7.37 6.68
CA ASP A 50 10.18 -7.00 8.06
C ASP A 50 9.85 -8.10 9.09
N ALA A 51 8.78 -8.87 8.88
CA ALA A 51 8.44 -10.02 9.71
C ALA A 51 9.22 -11.31 9.33
N ALA A 52 9.68 -11.44 8.08
CA ALA A 52 10.46 -12.57 7.59
C ALA A 52 11.99 -12.36 7.70
N GLU A 53 12.46 -11.12 7.84
CA GLU A 53 13.88 -10.73 8.00
C GLU A 53 14.35 -10.85 9.46
N LYS A 54 13.73 -11.74 10.24
CA LYS A 54 14.35 -12.33 11.44
C LYS A 54 14.78 -13.78 11.25
N THR A 55 14.74 -14.31 10.03
CA THR A 55 15.32 -15.63 9.73
C THR A 55 16.18 -15.60 8.48
N GLY A 56 17.43 -15.15 8.69
CA GLY A 56 18.63 -15.75 8.13
C GLY A 56 18.72 -15.91 6.61
N THR A 57 19.30 -14.92 5.95
CA THR A 57 20.13 -15.13 4.75
C THR A 57 21.21 -14.04 4.73
N THR A 58 22.22 -14.21 5.58
CA THR A 58 23.54 -13.58 5.39
C THR A 58 24.24 -14.36 4.27
N ILE A 59 24.22 -13.81 3.06
CA ILE A 59 25.19 -14.14 2.01
C ILE A 59 25.83 -12.81 1.65
N GLU A 60 27.00 -12.53 2.21
CA GLU A 60 28.10 -11.77 1.58
C GLU A 60 29.11 -11.37 2.66
N GLY A 61 30.27 -11.99 2.59
CA GLY A 61 31.36 -11.76 3.53
C GLY A 61 32.49 -12.80 3.49
N GLU A 62 32.66 -13.56 2.40
CA GLU A 62 33.89 -14.33 2.19
C GLU A 62 34.53 -13.94 0.85
N VAL A 63 35.15 -12.76 0.83
CA VAL A 63 36.31 -12.49 0.00
C VAL A 63 37.41 -12.01 0.95
N THR A 64 38.14 -12.94 1.56
CA THR A 64 39.47 -12.60 2.08
C THR A 64 40.45 -13.77 2.00
N SER A 65 41.56 -13.50 1.31
CA SER A 65 42.88 -14.12 1.46
C SER A 65 43.07 -15.60 1.10
N LYS A 66 43.24 -15.87 -0.21
CA LYS A 66 44.26 -16.85 -0.66
C LYS A 66 44.78 -16.52 -2.07
N THR A 67 45.65 -15.51 -2.15
CA THR A 67 46.62 -15.35 -3.23
C THR A 67 47.84 -14.66 -2.65
N LYS A 68 48.80 -15.48 -2.22
CA LYS A 68 50.20 -15.07 -2.10
C LYS A 68 51.05 -16.28 -2.51
N GLN A 69 51.46 -16.23 -3.77
CA GLN A 69 52.74 -16.77 -4.24
C GLN A 69 53.86 -15.99 -3.56
#